data_AF-Q8I8S9-F1
#
_entry.id   AF-Q8I8S9-F1
#
_cell.length_a   1.000
_cell.length_b   1.000
_cell.length_c   1.000
_cell.angle_alpha   90.00
_cell.angle_beta   90.00
_cell.angle_gamma   90.00
#
_symmetry.space_group_name_H-M   'P 1'
#
loop_
_entity.id
_entity.type
_entity.pdbx_description
1 polymer ?
#
loop_
_entity_poly.entity_id
_entity_poly.type
_entity_poly.pdbx_seq_one_letter_code
_entity_poly.pdbx_strand_id
1 'polypeptide(L)'
;MLTIVVATSICLMATASANAPKSLSPELLQQMGQFRSECLRETGTTDEQIEQFNSPQSVQASHELQCYMYCMFRLHNVTRPNGELDLIDVYHAIPKQFNSIALKVLA
;
A
#
# COMPACT_ATOMS: atom_id res chain seq x y z
N MET A 1 -28.75 -3.87 50.52
CA MET A 1 -28.07 -5.03 49.89
C MET A 1 -29.18 -5.85 49.24
N LEU A 2 -29.42 -5.91 47.93
CA LEU A 2 -28.51 -6.25 46.84
C LEU A 2 -29.08 -5.81 45.46
N THR A 3 -30.17 -5.04 45.41
CA THR A 3 -30.92 -4.82 44.15
C THR A 3 -30.61 -3.51 43.42
N ILE A 4 -29.92 -2.55 44.03
CA ILE A 4 -29.48 -1.30 43.37
C ILE A 4 -27.99 -1.38 42.97
N VAL A 5 -27.50 -2.59 42.67
CA VAL A 5 -26.14 -2.78 42.11
C VAL A 5 -26.18 -3.01 40.60
N VAL A 6 -27.35 -3.28 40.01
CA VAL A 6 -27.49 -3.48 38.56
C VAL A 6 -27.60 -2.14 37.79
N ALA A 7 -26.96 -1.08 38.29
CA ALA A 7 -26.60 0.08 37.48
C ALA A 7 -25.22 -0.10 36.82
N THR A 8 -24.56 -1.25 37.04
CA THR A 8 -23.33 -1.68 36.37
C THR A 8 -23.64 -2.54 35.13
N SER A 9 -24.40 -2.00 34.20
CA SER A 9 -24.27 -2.40 32.80
C SER A 9 -24.40 -1.15 31.97
N ILE A 10 -23.39 -0.32 32.16
CA ILE A 10 -22.82 0.52 31.11
C ILE A 10 -22.57 -0.44 29.93
N CYS A 11 -23.61 -0.68 29.12
CA CYS A 11 -23.44 -1.04 27.74
C CYS A 11 -22.81 0.19 27.10
N LEU A 12 -21.48 0.31 27.27
CA LEU A 12 -20.64 1.03 26.35
C LEU A 12 -20.83 0.26 25.04
N MET A 13 -21.87 0.64 24.29
CA MET A 13 -21.95 0.34 22.89
C MET A 13 -20.64 0.86 22.34
N ALA A 14 -19.70 -0.04 22.09
CA ALA A 14 -18.53 0.27 21.29
C ALA A 14 -19.11 0.78 19.98
N THR A 15 -19.16 2.09 19.82
CA THR A 15 -19.27 2.71 18.52
C THR A 15 -18.00 2.26 17.81
N ALA A 16 -18.10 1.12 17.11
CA ALA A 16 -17.14 0.77 16.10
C ALA A 16 -17.15 1.96 15.14
N SER A 17 -16.19 2.86 15.35
CA SER A 17 -15.92 3.97 14.45
C SER A 17 -15.84 3.36 13.07
N ALA A 18 -16.72 3.79 12.15
CA ALA A 18 -16.73 3.35 10.76
C ALA A 18 -15.42 3.71 10.00
N ASN A 19 -14.46 4.31 10.71
CA ASN A 19 -13.12 4.64 10.23
C ASN A 19 -12.09 3.61 10.73
N ALA A 20 -12.37 2.31 10.58
CA ALA A 20 -11.29 1.34 10.64
C ALA A 20 -10.25 1.72 9.57
N PRO A 21 -8.94 1.74 9.88
CA PRO A 21 -7.91 2.00 8.89
C PRO A 21 -8.14 1.08 7.68
N LYS A 22 -8.12 1.64 6.47
CA LYS A 22 -8.25 0.86 5.23
C LYS A 22 -6.98 0.00 5.06
N SER A 23 -6.94 -1.16 5.71
CA SER A 23 -5.86 -2.12 5.53
C SER A 23 -5.99 -2.84 4.18
N LEU A 24 -4.86 -3.26 3.63
CA LEU A 24 -4.83 -4.16 2.48
C LEU A 24 -5.25 -5.57 2.92
N SER A 25 -5.83 -6.36 2.00
CA SER A 25 -6.17 -7.75 2.32
C SER A 25 -4.90 -8.60 2.50
N PRO A 26 -4.94 -9.70 3.27
CA PRO A 26 -3.81 -10.59 3.42
C PRO A 26 -3.28 -11.13 2.09
N GLU A 27 -4.17 -11.44 1.15
CA GLU A 27 -3.82 -11.95 -0.17
C GLU A 27 -3.04 -10.91 -0.98
N LEU A 28 -3.47 -9.65 -0.92
CA LEU A 28 -2.78 -8.55 -1.58
C LEU A 28 -1.40 -8.29 -0.95
N LEU A 29 -1.30 -8.33 0.38
CA LEU A 29 -0.01 -8.22 1.07
C LEU A 29 0.96 -9.33 0.68
N GLN A 30 0.46 -10.57 0.59
CA GLN A 30 1.26 -11.71 0.15
C GLN A 30 1.74 -11.53 -1.29
N GLN A 31 0.86 -11.12 -2.21
CA GLN A 31 1.24 -10.85 -3.60
C GLN A 31 2.28 -9.71 -3.70
N MET A 32 2.11 -8.63 -2.95
CA MET A 32 3.09 -7.54 -2.87
C MET A 32 4.45 -8.02 -2.34
N GLY A 33 4.43 -8.94 -1.37
CA GLY A 33 5.65 -9.59 -0.87
C GLY A 33 6.39 -10.37 -1.95
N GLN A 34 5.66 -11.14 -2.78
CA GLN A 34 6.26 -11.88 -3.90
C GLN A 34 6.89 -10.95 -4.94
N PHE A 35 6.19 -9.88 -5.32
CA PHE A 35 6.72 -8.88 -6.26
C PHE A 35 7.94 -8.16 -5.69
N ARG A 36 7.90 -7.79 -4.40
CA ARG A 36 9.06 -7.22 -3.71
C ARG A 36 10.26 -8.14 -3.80
N SER A 37 10.12 -9.41 -3.41
CA SER A 37 11.22 -10.38 -3.41
C SER A 37 11.81 -10.55 -4.80
N GLU A 38 10.96 -10.61 -5.83
CA GLU A 38 11.40 -10.71 -7.22
C GLU A 38 12.19 -9.45 -7.65
N CYS A 39 11.67 -8.26 -7.38
CA CYS A 39 12.33 -7.02 -7.78
C CYS A 39 13.63 -6.77 -7.03
N LEU A 40 13.73 -7.07 -5.74
CA LEU A 40 15.00 -7.00 -5.00
C LEU A 40 16.06 -7.90 -5.65
N ARG A 41 15.68 -9.14 -6.00
CA ARG A 41 16.57 -10.11 -6.65
C ARG A 41 16.99 -9.67 -8.05
N GLU A 42 16.08 -9.08 -8.82
CA GLU A 42 16.34 -8.65 -10.20
C GLU A 42 17.26 -7.42 -10.26
N THR A 43 17.07 -6.44 -9.37
CA THR A 43 17.71 -5.12 -9.50
C THR A 43 18.92 -4.93 -8.59
N GLY A 44 19.09 -5.79 -7.58
CA GLY A 44 20.15 -5.64 -6.58
C GLY A 44 19.91 -4.51 -5.57
N THR A 45 18.70 -3.93 -5.55
CA THR A 45 18.28 -2.97 -4.52
C THR A 45 18.22 -3.64 -3.16
N THR A 46 18.47 -2.90 -2.08
CA THR A 46 18.35 -3.39 -0.70
C THR A 46 17.13 -2.81 0.02
N ASP A 47 16.71 -3.48 1.10
CA ASP A 47 15.64 -2.98 1.96
C ASP A 47 16.00 -1.60 2.54
N GLU A 48 17.26 -1.39 2.93
CA GLU A 48 17.74 -0.11 3.50
C GLU A 48 17.61 1.04 2.49
N GLN A 49 17.91 0.80 1.19
CA GLN A 49 17.74 1.82 0.15
C GLN A 49 16.26 2.22 -0.01
N ILE A 50 15.36 1.24 0.08
CA ILE A 50 13.91 1.49 0.00
C ILE A 50 13.42 2.24 1.23
N GLU A 51 13.85 1.84 2.43
CA GLU A 51 13.51 2.50 3.69
C GLU A 51 14.01 3.95 3.72
N GLN A 52 15.24 4.18 3.27
CA GLN A 52 15.82 5.52 3.19
C GLN A 52 15.03 6.40 2.21
N PHE A 53 14.63 5.87 1.05
CA PHE A 53 13.82 6.61 0.07
C PHE A 53 12.40 6.92 0.58
N ASN A 54 11.81 6.02 1.37
CA ASN A 54 10.49 6.22 1.97
C ASN A 54 10.52 7.12 3.22
N SER A 55 11.71 7.50 3.69
CA SER A 55 11.87 8.41 4.82
C SER A 55 11.38 9.83 4.46
N PRO A 56 11.01 10.67 5.44
CA PRO A 56 10.52 12.01 5.16
C PRO A 56 11.58 12.95 4.56
N GLN A 57 12.86 12.57 4.55
CA GLN A 57 13.93 13.33 3.95
C GLN A 57 14.09 12.93 2.48
N SER A 58 14.09 13.90 1.56
CA SER A 58 14.25 13.60 0.14
C SER A 58 15.67 13.12 -0.15
N VAL A 59 15.81 11.84 -0.45
CA VAL A 59 17.06 11.24 -0.95
C VAL A 59 16.88 10.93 -2.42
N GLN A 60 17.90 11.20 -3.23
CA GLN A 60 17.87 10.85 -4.65
C GLN A 60 17.91 9.32 -4.79
N ALA A 61 16.99 8.76 -5.56
CA ALA A 61 16.95 7.32 -5.81
C ALA A 61 18.19 6.87 -6.61
N SER A 62 18.89 5.84 -6.13
CA SER A 62 19.97 5.21 -6.88
C SER A 62 19.45 4.59 -8.19
N HIS A 63 20.35 4.25 -9.10
CA HIS A 63 19.96 3.61 -10.35
C HIS A 63 19.23 2.28 -10.11
N GLU A 64 19.74 1.47 -9.19
CA GLU A 64 19.15 0.18 -8.80
C GLU A 64 17.74 0.38 -8.24
N LEU A 65 17.55 1.38 -7.36
CA LEU A 65 16.24 1.69 -6.79
C LEU A 65 15.24 2.17 -7.86
N GLN A 66 15.70 2.93 -8.87
CA GLN A 66 14.86 3.28 -10.01
C GLN A 66 14.44 2.05 -10.82
N CYS A 67 15.37 1.11 -11.05
CA CYS A 67 15.05 -0.18 -11.64
C CYS A 67 14.06 -0.98 -10.77
N TYR A 68 14.18 -0.94 -9.44
CA TYR A 68 13.23 -1.59 -8.52
C TYR A 68 11.82 -1.00 -8.68
N MET A 69 11.69 0.33 -8.71
CA MET A 69 10.39 0.98 -8.95
C MET A 69 9.79 0.56 -10.30
N TYR A 70 10.61 0.53 -11.36
CA TYR A 70 10.16 0.07 -12.67
C TYR A 70 9.73 -1.40 -12.66
N CYS A 71 10.50 -2.28 -12.02
CA CYS A 71 10.16 -3.69 -11.86
C CYS A 71 8.79 -3.86 -11.18
N MET A 72 8.52 -3.10 -10.11
CA MET A 72 7.21 -3.13 -9.44
C MET A 72 6.09 -2.78 -10.41
N PHE A 73 6.21 -1.70 -11.18
CA PHE A 73 5.21 -1.33 -12.19
C PHE A 73 5.06 -2.41 -13.28
N ARG A 74 6.16 -2.99 -13.74
CA ARG A 74 6.14 -4.06 -14.74
C ARG A 74 5.41 -5.32 -14.22
N LEU A 75 5.67 -5.75 -12.99
CA LEU A 75 5.01 -6.93 -12.41
C LEU A 75 3.52 -6.72 -12.14
N HIS A 76 3.09 -5.47 -11.95
CA HIS A 76 1.68 -5.10 -11.91
C HIS A 76 1.03 -5.01 -13.31
N ASN A 77 1.79 -5.21 -14.39
CA ASN A 77 1.35 -5.07 -15.79
C ASN A 77 0.77 -3.68 -16.09
N VAL A 78 1.36 -2.62 -15.54
CA VAL A 78 0.90 -1.24 -15.73
C VAL A 78 1.87 -0.40 -16.58
N THR A 79 2.75 -1.07 -17.32
CA THR A 79 3.75 -0.48 -18.21
C THR A 79 3.42 -0.83 -19.67
N ARG A 80 3.52 0.16 -20.56
CA ARG A 80 3.44 -0.02 -22.01
C ARG A 80 4.74 -0.64 -22.56
N PRO A 81 4.74 -1.17 -23.80
CA PRO A 81 5.94 -1.78 -24.40
C PRO A 81 7.15 -0.84 -24.54
N ASN A 82 6.93 0.47 -24.55
CA ASN A 82 7.98 1.49 -24.58
C ASN A 82 8.55 1.82 -23.18
N GLY A 83 8.07 1.16 -22.12
CA GLY A 83 8.50 1.38 -20.74
C GLY A 83 7.78 2.53 -20.02
N GLU A 84 6.85 3.22 -20.67
CA GLU A 84 6.04 4.25 -20.01
C GLU A 84 4.91 3.64 -19.17
N LEU A 85 4.52 4.31 -18.08
CA LEU A 85 3.33 3.92 -17.33
C LEU A 85 2.07 4.11 -18.18
N ASP A 86 1.14 3.16 -18.07
CA ASP A 86 -0.24 3.33 -18.49
C ASP A 86 -1.08 3.75 -17.28
N LEU A 87 -1.44 5.04 -17.21
CA LEU A 87 -2.15 5.57 -16.05
C LEU A 87 -3.57 4.97 -15.90
N ILE A 88 -4.16 4.47 -16.98
CA ILE A 88 -5.45 3.78 -16.94
C ILE A 88 -5.28 2.42 -16.26
N ASP A 89 -4.23 1.67 -16.63
CA ASP A 89 -3.95 0.38 -15.99
C ASP A 89 -3.49 0.55 -14.54
N VAL A 90 -2.70 1.60 -14.24
CA VAL A 90 -2.36 1.97 -12.85
C VAL A 90 -3.62 2.20 -12.03
N TYR A 91 -4.59 2.96 -12.56
CA TYR A 91 -5.86 3.21 -11.87
C TYR A 91 -6.61 1.90 -11.58
N HIS A 92 -6.68 0.99 -12.55
CA HIS A 92 -7.36 -0.30 -12.37
C HIS A 92 -6.62 -1.28 -11.45
N ALA A 93 -5.31 -1.15 -11.31
CA ALA A 93 -4.50 -1.95 -10.39
C ALA A 93 -4.64 -1.52 -8.93
N ILE A 94 -5.06 -0.27 -8.66
CA ILE A 94 -5.25 0.25 -7.31
C ILE A 94 -6.52 -0.36 -6.69
N PRO A 95 -6.48 -0.87 -5.44
CA PRO A 95 -7.66 -1.40 -4.77
C PRO A 95 -8.79 -0.37 -4.71
N LYS A 96 -10.02 -0.79 -5.05
CA LYS A 96 -11.20 0.08 -5.20
C LYS A 96 -11.44 1.03 -4.02
N GLN A 97 -11.08 0.61 -2.81
CA GLN A 97 -11.17 1.41 -1.59
C GLN A 97 -10.34 2.71 -1.63
N PHE A 98 -9.38 2.84 -2.54
CA PHE A 98 -8.52 4.02 -2.73
C PHE A 98 -8.84 4.83 -3.99
N ASN A 99 -9.86 4.49 -4.77
CA ASN A 99 -10.17 5.15 -6.04
C ASN A 99 -10.32 6.67 -5.94
N SER A 100 -10.89 7.18 -4.84
CA SER A 100 -11.06 8.63 -4.64
C SER A 100 -9.74 9.38 -4.49
N ILE A 101 -8.70 8.70 -3.98
CA ILE A 101 -7.35 9.27 -3.87
C ILE A 101 -6.62 9.05 -5.19
N ALA A 102 -6.74 7.87 -5.80
CA ALA A 102 -6.15 7.57 -7.11
C ALA A 102 -6.55 8.60 -8.17
N LEU A 103 -7.85 8.94 -8.26
CA LEU A 103 -8.34 9.96 -9.19
C LEU A 103 -7.78 11.37 -8.93
N LYS A 104 -7.42 11.70 -7.68
CA LYS A 104 -6.83 13.01 -7.36
C LYS A 104 -5.35 13.10 -7.72
N VAL A 105 -4.66 11.96 -7.78
CA VAL A 105 -3.22 11.88 -8.02
C VAL A 105 -2.92 11.66 -9.51
N LEU A 106 -3.78 10.91 -10.21
CA LEU A 106 -3.58 10.51 -11.60
C LEU A 106 -4.26 11.43 -12.62
N ALA A 107 -5.21 12.27 -12.20
CA ALA A 107 -5.90 13.25 -13.04
C ALA A 107 -5.36 14.67 -12.78
#